data_AF-A0A7R8ZGB8-F1
#
_entry.id   AF-A0A7R8ZGB8-F1
#
_cell.length_a   1.000
_cell.length_b   1.000
_cell.length_c   1.000
_cell.angle_alpha   90.00
_cell.angle_beta   90.00
_cell.angle_gamma   90.00
#
_symmetry.space_group_name_H-M   'P 1'
#
loop_
_entity.id
_entity.type
_entity.pdbx_description
1 polymer ?
#
loop_
_entity_poly.entity_id
_entity_poly.type
_entity_poly.pdbx_seq_one_letter_code
_entity_poly.pdbx_strand_id
1 'polypeptide(L)'
;MLIATNRFLSVCKLRKYLFLVLLLMTGTLLYITHTSKFYNRLENSDFYNTMTQMAAQYQASIIVKNPFLLPGSSCKIPNMNPYEPSLLGLMSPPVTVQCSNKSPLTRVQPLDDSRGRSQLIVDRRTSVVQQYTSDSNTLSCCYSVITRITTPPGEQYDFNADNRYKVHDCQYIKDQALLDMDTEFLFAHCYVLKSFVFHMEVYKMLHAIVPVKASVKEKIKQEQNTEGHRVNSHFPFKLDDFPFLWKDYHREGYVTAIMEDEPDFSTFNFEKIGFVHQPVDYYPRPSMIFGYHKLATKKRDSAFTLSCQSIDPVKMPAFQKNFARAQRMKLCQQMI
;
A
#
# COMPACT_ATOMS: atom_id res chain seq x y z
N MET A 1 -85.47 5.47 25.59
CA MET A 1 -84.16 5.99 26.09
C MET A 1 -83.08 4.94 25.77
N LEU A 2 -82.60 4.84 24.52
CA LEU A 2 -81.67 3.74 24.14
C LEU A 2 -80.81 3.97 22.86
N ILE A 3 -80.63 5.20 22.36
CA ILE A 3 -79.88 5.41 21.08
C ILE A 3 -78.64 6.34 21.22
N ALA A 4 -78.39 6.95 22.38
CA ALA A 4 -77.33 7.97 22.49
C ALA A 4 -75.93 7.46 22.93
N THR A 5 -75.77 6.20 23.35
CA THR A 5 -74.51 5.72 23.95
C THR A 5 -73.51 5.11 22.96
N ASN A 6 -73.92 4.76 21.73
CA ASN A 6 -73.03 4.08 20.77
C ASN A 6 -72.19 5.02 19.88
N ARG A 7 -72.56 6.29 19.73
CA ARG A 7 -71.79 7.25 18.88
C ARG A 7 -70.55 7.82 19.56
N PHE A 8 -70.55 7.98 20.88
CA PHE A 8 -69.41 8.55 21.61
C PHE A 8 -68.22 7.58 21.74
N LEU A 9 -68.50 6.27 21.88
CA LEU A 9 -67.46 5.24 21.98
C LEU A 9 -66.73 5.01 20.63
N SER A 10 -67.41 5.20 19.50
CA SER A 10 -66.83 4.99 18.16
C SER A 10 -65.90 6.13 17.75
N VAL A 11 -66.23 7.39 18.07
CA VAL A 11 -65.38 8.57 17.78
C VAL A 11 -64.06 8.51 18.54
N CYS A 12 -64.06 8.01 19.78
CA CYS A 12 -62.85 7.87 20.58
C CYS A 12 -61.94 6.73 20.08
N LYS A 13 -62.51 5.62 19.60
CA LYS A 13 -61.76 4.54 18.93
C LYS A 13 -61.19 5.01 17.59
N LEU A 14 -61.97 5.74 16.79
CA LEU A 14 -61.53 6.28 15.50
C LEU A 14 -60.35 7.26 15.67
N ARG A 15 -60.38 8.11 16.70
CA ARG A 15 -59.28 9.06 16.99
C ARG A 15 -57.99 8.34 17.43
N LYS A 16 -58.10 7.21 18.14
CA LYS A 16 -56.95 6.34 18.49
C LYS A 16 -56.37 5.64 17.26
N TYR A 17 -57.22 5.13 16.37
CA TYR A 17 -56.77 4.54 15.10
C TYR A 17 -56.12 5.59 14.19
N LEU A 18 -56.67 6.81 14.12
CA LEU A 18 -56.08 7.90 13.35
C LEU A 18 -54.67 8.24 13.85
N PHE A 19 -54.47 8.26 15.17
CA PHE A 19 -53.17 8.52 15.80
C PHE A 19 -52.16 7.39 15.54
N LEU A 20 -52.62 6.13 15.59
CA LEU A 20 -51.80 4.95 15.25
C LEU A 20 -51.38 4.96 13.77
N VAL A 21 -52.28 5.31 12.85
CA VAL A 21 -51.97 5.46 11.43
C VAL A 21 -50.97 6.59 11.21
N LEU A 22 -51.12 7.73 11.89
CA LEU A 22 -50.17 8.83 11.83
C LEU A 22 -48.77 8.43 12.32
N LEU A 23 -48.66 7.66 13.41
CA LEU A 23 -47.39 7.14 13.91
C LEU A 23 -46.74 6.13 12.95
N LEU A 24 -47.55 5.28 12.30
CA LEU A 24 -47.05 4.35 11.29
C LEU A 24 -46.54 5.11 10.05
N MET A 25 -47.27 6.14 9.60
CA MET A 25 -46.88 6.96 8.46
C MET A 25 -45.62 7.80 8.73
N THR A 26 -45.44 8.33 9.94
CA THR A 26 -44.20 9.03 10.30
C THR A 26 -43.04 8.06 10.45
N GLY A 27 -43.27 6.87 11.01
CA GLY A 27 -42.27 5.80 11.11
C GLY A 27 -41.78 5.31 9.75
N THR A 28 -42.68 5.08 8.79
CA THR A 28 -42.31 4.68 7.43
C THR A 28 -41.57 5.79 6.68
N LEU A 29 -41.97 7.05 6.85
CA LEU A 29 -41.26 8.19 6.24
C LEU A 29 -39.84 8.34 6.81
N LEU A 30 -39.66 8.17 8.12
CA LEU A 30 -38.34 8.17 8.76
C LEU A 30 -37.48 6.99 8.30
N TYR A 31 -38.08 5.80 8.14
CA TYR A 31 -37.40 4.64 7.59
C TYR A 31 -36.94 4.87 6.15
N ILE A 32 -37.83 5.39 5.28
CA ILE A 32 -37.51 5.69 3.88
C ILE A 32 -36.43 6.78 3.77
N THR A 33 -36.47 7.82 4.61
CA THR A 33 -35.44 8.87 4.61
C THR A 33 -34.11 8.39 5.17
N HIS A 34 -34.10 7.44 6.11
CA HIS A 34 -32.89 6.82 6.61
C HIS A 34 -32.28 5.86 5.59
N THR A 35 -33.09 5.01 4.95
CA THR A 35 -32.62 4.08 3.91
C THR A 35 -32.15 4.86 2.68
N SER A 36 -32.85 5.91 2.24
CA SER A 36 -32.38 6.73 1.12
C SER A 36 -31.07 7.45 1.41
N LYS A 37 -30.87 7.99 2.63
CA LYS A 37 -29.57 8.55 3.06
C LYS A 37 -28.46 7.49 3.11
N PHE A 38 -28.79 6.26 3.46
CA PHE A 38 -27.84 5.14 3.46
C PHE A 38 -27.47 4.70 2.04
N TYR A 39 -28.46 4.55 1.15
CA TYR A 39 -28.23 4.25 -0.28
C TYR A 39 -27.43 5.37 -0.97
N ASN A 40 -27.78 6.64 -0.75
CA ASN A 40 -27.01 7.78 -1.28
C ASN A 40 -25.57 7.85 -0.72
N ARG A 41 -25.30 7.26 0.46
CA ARG A 41 -23.96 7.18 1.06
C ARG A 41 -23.15 6.00 0.48
N LEU A 42 -23.82 4.92 0.07
CA LEU A 42 -23.18 3.82 -0.67
C LEU A 42 -22.81 4.23 -2.10
N GLU A 43 -23.68 4.99 -2.78
CA GLU A 43 -23.46 5.48 -4.14
C GLU A 43 -22.42 6.62 -4.20
N ASN A 44 -22.32 7.45 -3.14
CA ASN A 44 -21.25 8.45 -2.99
C ASN A 44 -19.99 7.91 -2.32
N SER A 45 -19.76 6.59 -2.27
CA SER A 45 -18.43 6.14 -1.85
C SER A 45 -17.42 6.65 -2.89
N ASP A 46 -16.46 7.46 -2.43
CA ASP A 46 -15.33 7.92 -3.25
C ASP A 46 -14.63 6.76 -3.96
N PHE A 47 -14.78 5.54 -3.46
CA PHE A 47 -14.30 4.30 -4.03
C PHE A 47 -14.89 3.95 -5.41
N TYR A 48 -16.21 3.99 -5.61
CA TYR A 48 -16.81 3.63 -6.92
C TYR A 48 -16.46 4.66 -7.98
N ASN A 49 -16.50 5.95 -7.61
CA ASN A 49 -16.07 7.04 -8.50
C ASN A 49 -14.56 6.96 -8.80
N THR A 50 -13.73 6.59 -7.83
CA THR A 50 -12.28 6.37 -8.04
C THR A 50 -12.02 5.17 -8.94
N MET A 51 -12.70 4.04 -8.73
CA MET A 51 -12.55 2.83 -9.56
C MET A 51 -13.05 3.08 -10.98
N THR A 52 -14.16 3.80 -11.14
CA THR A 52 -14.70 4.18 -12.46
C THR A 52 -13.81 5.19 -13.17
N GLN A 53 -13.24 6.16 -12.45
CA GLN A 53 -12.23 7.07 -13.02
C GLN A 53 -10.93 6.36 -13.37
N MET A 54 -10.47 5.40 -12.58
CA MET A 54 -9.29 4.59 -12.88
C MET A 54 -9.54 3.67 -14.07
N ALA A 55 -10.71 3.05 -14.17
CA ALA A 55 -11.13 2.28 -15.34
C ALA A 55 -11.23 3.16 -16.59
N ALA A 56 -11.78 4.38 -16.47
CA ALA A 56 -11.86 5.33 -17.58
C ALA A 56 -10.49 5.88 -18.01
N GLN A 57 -9.57 6.16 -17.07
CA GLN A 57 -8.18 6.51 -17.37
C GLN A 57 -7.40 5.34 -17.99
N TYR A 58 -7.66 4.11 -17.53
CA TYR A 58 -7.08 2.89 -18.10
C TYR A 58 -7.59 2.64 -19.53
N GLN A 59 -8.91 2.78 -19.75
CA GLN A 59 -9.55 2.64 -21.07
C GLN A 59 -9.07 3.72 -22.06
N ALA A 60 -8.84 4.95 -21.58
CA ALA A 60 -8.34 6.04 -22.41
C ALA A 60 -6.83 5.96 -22.72
N SER A 61 -6.07 5.12 -21.99
CA SER A 61 -4.62 4.97 -22.17
C SER A 61 -4.19 3.71 -22.90
N ILE A 62 -5.12 2.82 -23.25
CA ILE A 62 -4.81 1.58 -23.97
C ILE A 62 -5.58 1.51 -25.29
N ILE A 63 -4.99 2.06 -26.35
CA ILE A 63 -4.99 1.30 -27.61
C ILE A 63 -4.15 0.07 -27.29
N VAL A 64 -4.79 -1.11 -27.12
CA VAL A 64 -4.10 -2.37 -26.79
C VAL A 64 -3.24 -2.71 -28.01
N LYS A 65 -2.01 -2.18 -28.08
CA LYS A 65 -1.11 -2.42 -29.21
C LYS A 65 -0.73 -3.90 -29.32
N ASN A 66 -0.79 -4.66 -28.22
CA ASN A 66 -0.48 -6.09 -28.19
C ASN A 66 -1.50 -6.89 -27.35
N PRO A 67 -2.07 -7.99 -27.90
CA PRO A 67 -3.01 -8.87 -27.19
C PRO A 67 -2.37 -9.70 -26.07
N PHE A 68 -1.04 -9.74 -25.99
CA PHE A 68 -0.27 -10.48 -25.00
C PHE A 68 0.69 -9.56 -24.24
N LEU A 69 0.85 -9.82 -22.93
CA LEU A 69 1.86 -9.18 -22.08
C LEU A 69 3.26 -9.72 -22.36
N LEU A 70 3.38 -10.99 -22.72
CA LEU A 70 4.62 -11.60 -23.19
C LEU A 70 4.36 -12.25 -24.55
N PRO A 71 5.05 -11.82 -25.62
CA PRO A 71 4.83 -12.33 -26.98
C PRO A 71 5.61 -13.62 -27.29
N GLY A 72 6.34 -14.19 -26.32
CA GLY A 72 7.20 -15.36 -26.51
C GLY A 72 6.51 -16.60 -27.11
N SER A 73 7.29 -17.42 -27.81
CA SER A 73 6.80 -18.55 -28.63
C SER A 73 6.28 -19.75 -27.83
N SER A 74 6.63 -19.88 -26.54
CA SER A 74 6.27 -21.05 -25.71
C SER A 74 5.21 -20.77 -24.63
N CYS A 75 5.06 -19.54 -24.15
CA CYS A 75 4.07 -19.15 -23.15
C CYS A 75 3.52 -17.77 -23.49
N LYS A 76 2.20 -17.67 -23.67
CA LYS A 76 1.50 -16.42 -23.99
C LYS A 76 0.64 -16.02 -22.82
N ILE A 77 0.96 -14.90 -22.19
CA ILE A 77 0.13 -14.35 -21.12
C ILE A 77 -0.77 -13.29 -21.73
N PRO A 78 -2.10 -13.48 -21.73
CA PRO A 78 -3.03 -12.51 -22.30
C PRO A 78 -2.97 -11.19 -21.53
N ASN A 79 -3.14 -10.10 -22.26
CA ASN A 79 -3.24 -8.76 -21.67
C ASN A 79 -4.65 -8.54 -21.12
N MET A 80 -4.90 -9.02 -19.90
CA MET A 80 -6.18 -8.88 -19.21
C MET A 80 -6.28 -7.53 -18.50
N ASN A 81 -7.44 -6.90 -18.55
CA ASN A 81 -7.72 -5.71 -17.74
C ASN A 81 -8.04 -6.14 -16.29
N PRO A 82 -7.23 -5.74 -15.29
CA PRO A 82 -7.47 -6.12 -13.89
C PRO A 82 -8.72 -5.47 -13.28
N TYR A 83 -9.30 -4.48 -13.96
CA TYR A 83 -10.52 -3.76 -13.57
C TYR A 83 -11.66 -3.99 -14.56
N GLU A 84 -11.65 -5.13 -15.25
CA GLU A 84 -12.72 -5.51 -16.15
C GLU A 84 -14.06 -5.57 -15.38
N PRO A 85 -15.17 -5.02 -15.93
CA PRO A 85 -16.43 -4.87 -15.19
C PRO A 85 -16.98 -6.15 -14.55
N SER A 86 -16.78 -7.33 -15.18
CA SER A 86 -17.23 -8.61 -14.61
C SER A 86 -16.45 -9.02 -13.35
N LEU A 87 -15.22 -8.49 -13.16
CA LEU A 87 -14.41 -8.74 -11.96
C LEU A 87 -14.77 -7.81 -10.80
N LEU A 88 -15.36 -6.63 -11.06
CA LEU A 88 -15.63 -5.64 -10.02
C LEU A 88 -16.56 -6.17 -8.92
N GLY A 89 -17.50 -7.06 -9.28
CA GLY A 89 -18.38 -7.73 -8.30
C GLY A 89 -17.67 -8.76 -7.42
N LEU A 90 -16.47 -9.21 -7.80
CA LEU A 90 -15.63 -10.14 -7.03
C LEU A 90 -14.62 -9.43 -6.13
N MET A 91 -14.42 -8.12 -6.34
CA MET A 91 -13.50 -7.31 -5.56
C MET A 91 -14.21 -6.71 -4.35
N SER A 92 -13.61 -6.85 -3.17
CA SER A 92 -14.08 -6.18 -1.97
C SER A 92 -13.18 -4.99 -1.63
N PRO A 93 -13.74 -3.88 -1.10
CA PRO A 93 -12.91 -2.78 -0.63
C PRO A 93 -11.97 -3.26 0.47
N PRO A 94 -10.72 -2.75 0.50
CA PRO A 94 -9.77 -3.12 1.52
C PRO A 94 -10.28 -2.75 2.91
N VAL A 95 -10.13 -3.66 3.87
CA VAL A 95 -10.52 -3.42 5.26
C VAL A 95 -9.57 -2.39 5.88
N THR A 96 -10.12 -1.31 6.43
CA THR A 96 -9.34 -0.31 7.17
C THR A 96 -8.78 -0.91 8.45
N VAL A 97 -7.45 -0.99 8.56
CA VAL A 97 -6.78 -1.39 9.80
C VAL A 97 -6.42 -0.13 10.61
N GLN A 98 -7.01 0.02 11.80
CA GLN A 98 -6.58 1.05 12.76
C GLN A 98 -5.35 0.57 13.52
N CYS A 99 -4.20 1.13 13.15
CA CYS A 99 -2.91 0.75 13.70
C CYS A 99 -2.54 1.47 15.01
N SER A 100 -3.04 2.68 15.18
CA SER A 100 -2.81 3.53 16.34
C SER A 100 -4.01 4.45 16.52
N ASN A 101 -4.30 4.80 17.78
CA ASN A 101 -5.28 5.84 18.10
C ASN A 101 -4.67 7.24 17.92
N LYS A 102 -3.36 7.33 17.65
CA LYS A 102 -2.65 8.58 17.40
C LYS A 102 -2.47 8.82 15.90
N SER A 103 -2.62 10.07 15.47
CA SER A 103 -2.34 10.52 14.11
C SER A 103 -0.84 10.36 13.79
N PRO A 104 -0.45 9.86 12.60
CA PRO A 104 0.96 9.71 12.25
C PRO A 104 1.72 11.04 12.29
N LEU A 105 2.87 11.08 12.98
CA LEU A 105 3.74 12.27 13.03
C LEU A 105 4.50 12.50 11.73
N THR A 106 4.72 11.47 10.93
CA THR A 106 5.46 11.59 9.68
C THR A 106 4.66 11.04 8.52
N ARG A 107 4.82 11.65 7.35
CA ARG A 107 4.23 11.18 6.10
C ARG A 107 5.18 11.44 4.95
N VAL A 108 5.14 10.57 3.94
CA VAL A 108 5.76 10.84 2.64
C VAL A 108 4.74 11.53 1.75
N GLN A 109 5.20 12.55 1.04
CA GLN A 109 4.45 13.24 0.00
C GLN A 109 5.25 13.25 -1.32
N PRO A 110 4.69 12.74 -2.43
CA PRO A 110 5.27 12.95 -3.75
C PRO A 110 5.32 14.43 -4.10
N LEU A 111 6.39 14.86 -4.76
CA LEU A 111 6.53 16.20 -5.30
C LEU A 111 6.02 16.23 -6.74
N ASP A 112 5.33 17.33 -7.08
CA ASP A 112 4.95 17.63 -8.46
C ASP A 112 6.14 18.26 -9.19
N ASP A 113 7.23 17.50 -9.32
CA ASP A 113 8.40 17.91 -10.08
C ASP A 113 8.66 16.96 -11.26
N SER A 114 9.37 17.47 -12.27
CA SER A 114 9.71 16.70 -13.47
C SER A 114 10.60 15.48 -13.19
N ARG A 115 11.13 15.35 -11.97
CA ARG A 115 12.03 14.28 -11.58
C ARG A 115 11.29 13.13 -10.89
N GLY A 116 10.11 13.36 -10.34
CA GLY A 116 9.33 12.38 -9.59
C GLY A 116 9.87 12.16 -8.17
N ARG A 117 10.42 13.21 -7.54
CA ARG A 117 10.95 13.12 -6.17
C ARG A 117 9.83 13.03 -5.14
N SER A 118 10.20 12.62 -3.94
CA SER A 118 9.33 12.64 -2.76
C SER A 118 9.99 13.41 -1.63
N GLN A 119 9.18 13.86 -0.68
CA GLN A 119 9.66 14.44 0.57
C GLN A 119 9.04 13.74 1.77
N LEU A 120 9.83 13.58 2.82
CA LEU A 120 9.37 13.18 4.14
C LEU A 120 8.99 14.44 4.92
N ILE A 121 7.80 14.44 5.51
CA ILE A 121 7.26 15.59 6.26
C ILE A 121 7.00 15.16 7.69
N VAL A 122 7.42 16.00 8.64
CA VAL A 122 7.02 15.94 10.04
C VAL A 122 5.80 16.84 10.23
N ASP A 123 4.70 16.25 10.72
CA ASP A 123 3.48 16.98 11.00
C ASP A 123 3.60 17.75 12.31
N ARG A 124 3.90 19.05 12.18
CA ARG A 124 4.06 19.97 13.31
C ARG A 124 2.75 20.61 13.78
N ARG A 125 1.59 20.23 13.22
CA ARG A 125 0.30 20.76 13.68
C ARG A 125 0.08 20.42 15.14
N THR A 126 -0.37 21.40 15.93
CA THR A 126 -0.62 21.26 17.37
C THR A 126 -1.48 20.04 17.70
N SER A 127 -2.54 19.80 16.91
CA SER A 127 -3.45 18.65 17.08
C SER A 127 -2.78 17.28 16.91
N VAL A 128 -1.65 17.20 16.22
CA VAL A 128 -0.87 15.96 16.03
C VAL A 128 0.24 15.88 17.07
N VAL A 129 1.06 16.94 17.22
CA VAL A 129 2.22 16.96 18.11
C VAL A 129 1.83 16.72 19.58
N GLN A 130 0.73 17.31 20.04
CA GLN A 130 0.24 17.15 21.42
C GLN A 130 -0.16 15.72 21.77
N GLN A 131 -0.36 14.84 20.79
CA GLN A 131 -0.60 13.41 21.02
C GLN A 131 0.68 12.66 21.45
N TYR A 132 1.86 13.27 21.27
CA TYR A 132 3.17 12.66 21.52
C TYR A 132 4.01 13.39 22.56
N THR A 133 3.89 14.72 22.66
CA THR A 133 4.60 15.53 23.66
C THR A 133 3.78 16.75 24.08
N SER A 134 3.89 17.15 25.34
CA SER A 134 3.27 18.37 25.86
C SER A 134 4.03 19.64 25.42
N ASP A 135 5.33 19.52 25.16
CA ASP A 135 6.17 20.63 24.68
C ASP A 135 6.67 20.31 23.27
N SER A 136 6.16 21.05 22.28
CA SER A 136 6.52 20.89 20.87
C SER A 136 7.98 21.24 20.57
N ASN A 137 8.62 22.10 21.38
CA ASN A 137 10.00 22.55 21.15
C ASN A 137 11.01 21.45 21.49
N THR A 138 10.61 20.50 22.33
CA THR A 138 11.43 19.34 22.71
C THR A 138 11.35 18.19 21.70
N LEU A 139 10.54 18.31 20.63
CA LEU A 139 10.37 17.24 19.65
C LEU A 139 11.45 17.32 18.56
N SER A 140 12.38 16.36 18.58
CA SER A 140 13.40 16.18 17.55
C SER A 140 13.12 14.91 16.74
N CYS A 141 13.13 15.01 15.41
CA CYS A 141 12.89 13.87 14.52
C CYS A 141 14.08 13.66 13.60
N CYS A 142 14.35 12.41 13.24
CA CYS A 142 15.34 12.05 12.24
C CYS A 142 14.84 10.85 11.41
N TYR A 143 15.48 10.60 10.27
CA TYR A 143 15.22 9.42 9.45
C TYR A 143 16.50 8.71 9.05
N SER A 144 16.43 7.39 8.95
CA SER A 144 17.49 6.54 8.42
C SER A 144 17.02 5.93 7.11
N VAL A 145 17.86 5.96 6.08
CA VAL A 145 17.59 5.23 4.83
C VAL A 145 17.92 3.75 5.05
N ILE A 146 17.11 2.84 4.51
CA ILE A 146 17.38 1.41 4.55
C ILE A 146 17.66 0.92 3.13
N THR A 147 18.83 0.34 2.90
CA THR A 147 19.25 -0.17 1.59
C THR A 147 19.60 -1.65 1.67
N ARG A 148 19.35 -2.38 0.58
CA ARG A 148 19.85 -3.76 0.41
C ARG A 148 21.38 -3.75 0.33
N ILE A 149 22.03 -4.74 0.92
CA ILE A 149 23.45 -5.01 0.68
C ILE A 149 23.53 -6.05 -0.43
N THR A 150 24.03 -5.67 -1.60
CA THR A 150 24.25 -6.60 -2.71
C THR A 150 25.68 -7.12 -2.67
N THR A 151 25.85 -8.44 -2.78
CA THR A 151 27.19 -9.04 -2.95
C THR A 151 27.66 -8.73 -4.37
N PRO A 152 28.89 -8.23 -4.59
CA PRO A 152 29.40 -7.96 -5.93
C PRO A 152 29.45 -9.23 -6.80
N PRO A 153 29.28 -9.10 -8.13
CA PRO A 153 29.44 -10.23 -9.04
C PRO A 153 30.84 -10.84 -8.93
N GLY A 154 30.92 -12.15 -8.65
CA GLY A 154 32.18 -12.89 -8.56
C GLY A 154 32.74 -13.08 -7.14
N GLU A 155 32.12 -12.47 -6.12
CA GLU A 155 32.47 -12.72 -4.71
C GLU A 155 31.71 -13.91 -4.13
N GLN A 156 32.27 -14.53 -3.08
CA GLN A 156 31.61 -15.61 -2.35
C GLN A 156 30.41 -15.07 -1.56
N TYR A 157 29.23 -15.61 -1.82
CA TYR A 157 28.01 -15.32 -1.09
C TYR A 157 27.79 -16.32 0.04
N ASP A 158 27.14 -15.88 1.12
CA ASP A 158 26.76 -16.73 2.25
C ASP A 158 25.26 -17.05 2.25
N PHE A 159 24.83 -17.92 3.17
CA PHE A 159 23.42 -18.34 3.29
C PHE A 159 22.45 -17.21 3.66
N ASN A 160 22.95 -16.08 4.12
CA ASN A 160 22.16 -14.91 4.51
C ASN A 160 22.24 -13.78 3.47
N ALA A 161 22.81 -14.02 2.29
CA ALA A 161 23.08 -12.98 1.29
C ALA A 161 21.86 -12.10 0.99
N ASP A 162 20.66 -12.70 0.88
CA ASP A 162 19.41 -11.98 0.58
C ASP A 162 18.78 -11.27 1.79
N ASN A 163 19.23 -11.61 3.00
CA ASN A 163 18.72 -11.04 4.25
C ASN A 163 19.54 -9.82 4.70
N ARG A 164 20.61 -9.46 3.99
CA ARG A 164 21.49 -8.36 4.36
C ARG A 164 20.95 -7.00 3.92
N TYR A 165 20.86 -6.09 4.88
CA TYR A 165 20.51 -4.70 4.66
C TYR A 165 21.37 -3.78 5.53
N LYS A 166 21.47 -2.51 5.11
CA LYS A 166 22.14 -1.45 5.85
C LYS A 166 21.11 -0.40 6.25
N VAL A 167 21.15 -0.01 7.52
CA VAL A 167 20.47 1.19 8.02
C VAL A 167 21.54 2.29 8.05
N HIS A 168 21.33 3.35 7.29
CA HIS A 168 22.26 4.48 7.24
C HIS A 168 22.08 5.39 8.45
N ASP A 169 23.03 6.31 8.66
CA ASP A 169 22.99 7.25 9.79
C ASP A 169 21.73 8.12 9.76
N CYS A 170 21.22 8.43 10.95
CA CYS A 170 19.99 9.19 11.09
C CYS A 170 20.19 10.66 10.71
N GLN A 171 19.45 11.12 9.70
CA GLN A 171 19.46 12.50 9.23
C GLN A 171 18.34 13.29 9.92
N TYR A 172 18.69 14.33 10.67
CA TYR A 172 17.71 15.13 11.42
C TYR A 172 16.82 15.97 10.50
N ILE A 173 15.53 16.02 10.84
CA ILE A 173 14.49 16.73 10.10
C ILE A 173 13.98 17.88 10.96
N LYS A 174 13.93 19.09 10.39
CA LYS A 174 13.18 20.20 10.98
C LYS A 174 11.68 20.00 10.72
N ASP A 175 11.25 20.29 9.48
CA ASP A 175 9.85 20.18 9.06
C ASP A 175 9.68 19.20 7.90
N GLN A 176 10.61 19.24 6.94
CA GLN A 176 10.60 18.35 5.78
C GLN A 176 12.02 18.02 5.34
N ALA A 177 12.18 16.86 4.71
CA ALA A 177 13.41 16.40 4.09
C ALA A 177 13.11 15.94 2.66
N LEU A 178 13.86 16.48 1.70
CA LEU A 178 13.81 16.03 0.32
C LEU A 178 14.54 14.69 0.20
N LEU A 179 13.93 13.73 -0.48
CA LEU A 179 14.46 12.37 -0.59
C LEU A 179 15.17 12.16 -1.93
N ASP A 180 16.22 11.35 -1.90
CA ASP A 180 16.96 10.97 -3.11
C ASP A 180 16.11 10.08 -4.03
N MET A 181 16.41 10.11 -5.32
CA MET A 181 15.68 9.40 -6.37
C MET A 181 15.69 7.88 -6.23
N ASP A 182 16.66 7.31 -5.53
CA ASP A 182 16.78 5.87 -5.32
C ASP A 182 16.38 5.45 -3.91
N THR A 183 15.91 6.39 -3.09
CA THR A 183 15.40 6.10 -1.75
C THR A 183 14.10 5.31 -1.88
N GLU A 184 14.07 4.09 -1.39
CA GLU A 184 12.85 3.26 -1.35
C GLU A 184 12.28 3.11 0.05
N PHE A 185 13.15 3.01 1.06
CA PHE A 185 12.75 2.65 2.41
C PHE A 185 13.39 3.61 3.41
N LEU A 186 12.55 4.15 4.28
CA LEU A 186 12.92 5.16 5.27
C LEU A 186 12.38 4.77 6.62
N PHE A 187 13.23 4.83 7.63
CA PHE A 187 12.81 4.65 9.01
C PHE A 187 12.87 5.98 9.75
N ALA A 188 11.71 6.55 10.05
CA ALA A 188 11.58 7.82 10.74
C ALA A 188 11.37 7.58 12.25
N HIS A 189 12.06 8.34 13.07
CA HIS A 189 11.93 8.33 14.52
C HIS A 189 11.81 9.74 15.06
N CYS A 190 11.07 9.90 16.14
CA CYS A 190 11.06 11.14 16.89
C CYS A 190 11.26 10.89 18.38
N TYR A 191 11.96 11.83 19.00
CA TYR A 191 12.37 11.81 20.40
C TYR A 191 11.92 13.11 21.07
N VAL A 192 11.56 12.98 22.35
CA VAL A 192 11.39 14.12 23.26
C VAL A 192 12.70 14.33 24.02
N LEU A 193 13.32 15.49 23.82
CA LEU A 193 14.52 15.91 24.51
C LEU A 193 14.17 16.28 25.97
N LYS A 194 14.51 15.44 26.95
CA LYS A 194 14.28 15.74 28.37
C LYS A 194 15.51 16.36 29.06
N SER A 195 16.70 16.04 28.58
CA SER A 195 17.99 16.57 29.04
C SER A 195 19.06 16.33 27.96
N PHE A 196 20.24 16.91 28.09
CA PHE A 196 21.34 16.82 27.12
C PHE A 196 21.76 15.37 26.78
N VAL A 197 21.53 14.43 27.71
CA VAL A 197 21.91 13.01 27.57
C VAL A 197 20.69 12.08 27.44
N PHE A 198 19.49 12.53 27.84
CA PHE A 198 18.30 11.68 27.90
C PHE A 198 17.26 12.08 26.85
N HIS A 199 17.08 11.18 25.88
CA HIS A 199 16.13 11.29 24.78
C HIS A 199 15.11 10.15 24.88
N MET A 200 13.83 10.48 24.93
CA MET A 200 12.75 9.48 24.99
C MET A 200 12.14 9.29 23.61
N GLU A 201 12.26 8.11 23.01
CA GLU A 201 11.61 7.79 21.73
C GLU A 201 10.08 7.78 21.93
N VAL A 202 9.38 8.63 21.17
CA VAL A 202 7.92 8.78 21.26
C VAL A 202 7.19 8.32 19.99
N TYR A 203 7.93 8.17 18.89
CA TYR A 203 7.37 7.80 17.61
C TYR A 203 8.42 7.11 16.75
N LYS A 204 7.99 6.07 16.05
CA LYS A 204 8.77 5.39 15.03
C LYS A 204 7.85 4.90 13.91
N MET A 205 8.28 5.05 12.66
CA MET A 205 7.49 4.66 11.49
C MET A 205 8.41 4.30 10.32
N LEU A 206 8.15 3.14 9.73
CA LEU A 206 8.75 2.74 8.45
C LEU A 206 7.88 3.27 7.30
N HIS A 207 8.50 3.95 6.36
CA HIS A 207 7.89 4.40 5.12
C HIS A 207 8.51 3.64 3.95
N ALA A 208 7.67 3.09 3.08
CA ALA A 208 8.06 2.53 1.80
C ALA A 208 7.55 3.44 0.69
N ILE A 209 8.41 3.75 -0.27
CA ILE A 209 8.13 4.64 -1.39
C ILE A 209 8.57 3.97 -2.70
N VAL A 210 7.85 4.29 -3.78
CA VAL A 210 8.13 3.76 -5.13
C VAL A 210 8.65 4.92 -5.98
N PRO A 211 9.94 5.29 -5.85
CA PRO A 211 10.47 6.37 -6.65
C PRO A 211 10.66 5.92 -8.10
N VAL A 212 10.60 6.84 -9.06
CA VAL A 212 10.94 6.53 -10.45
C VAL A 212 12.47 6.54 -10.62
N LYS A 213 13.12 5.41 -10.33
CA LYS A 213 14.58 5.24 -10.34
C LYS A 213 15.19 5.57 -11.71
N ALA A 214 16.43 6.03 -11.72
CA ALA A 214 17.14 6.33 -12.97
C ALA A 214 17.26 5.09 -13.87
N SER A 215 17.64 3.95 -13.29
CA SER A 215 17.73 2.65 -13.98
C SER A 215 16.41 2.22 -14.62
N VAL A 216 15.29 2.45 -13.93
CA VAL A 216 13.95 2.17 -14.44
C VAL A 216 13.62 3.09 -15.61
N LYS A 217 13.93 4.39 -15.53
CA LYS A 217 13.74 5.35 -16.65
C LYS A 217 14.58 4.99 -17.87
N GLU A 218 15.80 4.50 -17.69
CA GLU A 218 16.68 4.07 -18.79
C GLU A 218 16.16 2.79 -19.45
N LYS A 219 15.81 1.79 -18.65
CA LYS A 219 15.20 0.54 -19.11
C LYS A 219 13.94 0.77 -19.93
N ILE A 220 13.05 1.64 -19.44
CA ILE A 220 11.84 2.07 -20.14
C ILE A 220 12.13 2.61 -21.56
N LYS A 221 13.29 3.24 -21.75
CA LYS A 221 13.70 3.81 -23.04
C LYS A 221 14.39 2.79 -23.95
N GLN A 222 14.82 1.65 -23.41
CA GLN A 222 15.55 0.62 -24.14
C GLN A 222 14.62 -0.59 -24.38
N GLU A 223 14.04 -0.67 -25.59
CA GLU A 223 13.47 -1.93 -26.09
C GLU A 223 14.63 -2.76 -26.68
N GLN A 224 15.14 -3.75 -25.95
CA GLN A 224 16.15 -4.67 -26.49
C GLN A 224 15.99 -6.13 -26.05
N ASN A 225 16.12 -7.01 -27.05
CA ASN A 225 16.17 -8.46 -26.95
C ASN A 225 17.42 -8.94 -26.21
N THR A 226 17.24 -9.87 -25.28
CA THR A 226 18.31 -10.75 -24.78
C THR A 226 17.78 -12.17 -24.61
N GLU A 227 18.55 -13.14 -25.12
CA GLU A 227 18.20 -14.57 -25.11
C GLU A 227 18.52 -15.22 -23.76
N GLY A 228 17.62 -16.08 -23.30
CA GLY A 228 17.73 -16.79 -22.02
C GLY A 228 18.74 -17.94 -22.07
N HIS A 229 19.65 -17.98 -21.10
CA HIS A 229 20.57 -19.09 -20.89
C HIS A 229 19.93 -20.18 -20.00
N ARG A 230 20.17 -21.46 -20.32
CA ARG A 230 19.84 -22.60 -19.46
C ARG A 230 20.87 -22.74 -18.34
N VAL A 231 20.42 -23.07 -17.15
CA VAL A 231 21.25 -23.17 -15.93
C VAL A 231 21.61 -24.63 -15.66
N ASN A 232 22.90 -24.89 -15.42
CA ASN A 232 23.37 -26.09 -14.73
C ASN A 232 23.59 -25.74 -13.25
N SER A 233 22.99 -26.50 -12.34
CA SER A 233 22.95 -26.16 -10.93
C SER A 233 23.93 -27.02 -10.11
N HIS A 234 24.88 -26.37 -9.42
CA HIS A 234 25.68 -26.96 -8.34
C HIS A 234 25.33 -26.29 -7.00
N PHE A 235 25.31 -27.06 -5.91
CA PHE A 235 24.95 -26.61 -4.56
C PHE A 235 26.10 -25.79 -3.92
N PRO A 236 25.82 -24.74 -3.11
CA PRO A 236 24.51 -24.21 -2.70
C PRO A 236 23.85 -23.32 -3.76
N PHE A 237 22.56 -23.56 -3.99
CA PHE A 237 21.79 -22.92 -5.06
C PHE A 237 21.37 -21.49 -4.69
N LYS A 238 21.83 -20.51 -5.47
CA LYS A 238 21.22 -19.17 -5.52
C LYS A 238 20.01 -19.18 -6.47
N LEU A 239 18.95 -18.46 -6.13
CA LEU A 239 17.77 -18.37 -6.99
C LEU A 239 18.02 -17.47 -8.22
N ASP A 240 19.10 -16.68 -8.21
CA ASP A 240 19.49 -15.75 -9.26
C ASP A 240 19.54 -16.35 -10.65
N ASP A 241 19.86 -17.63 -10.80
CA ASP A 241 20.03 -18.24 -12.11
C ASP A 241 18.69 -18.74 -12.68
N PHE A 242 17.69 -19.04 -11.83
CA PHE A 242 16.44 -19.66 -12.24
C PHE A 242 15.67 -18.83 -13.27
N PRO A 243 15.03 -19.44 -14.28
CA PRO A 243 14.34 -18.73 -15.36
C PRO A 243 12.96 -18.24 -14.91
N PHE A 244 12.94 -17.33 -13.94
CA PHE A 244 11.69 -16.76 -13.43
C PHE A 244 11.00 -15.84 -14.44
N LEU A 245 9.67 -15.84 -14.41
CA LEU A 245 8.83 -15.08 -15.34
C LEU A 245 9.08 -13.58 -15.31
N TRP A 246 9.38 -13.00 -14.14
CA TRP A 246 9.72 -11.58 -14.04
C TRP A 246 11.00 -11.20 -14.78
N LYS A 247 11.91 -12.15 -15.06
CA LYS A 247 13.06 -11.87 -15.93
C LYS A 247 12.62 -11.64 -17.36
N ASP A 248 11.60 -12.35 -17.84
CA ASP A 248 11.05 -12.17 -19.18
C ASP A 248 10.34 -10.83 -19.27
N TYR A 249 9.51 -10.51 -18.28
CA TYR A 249 8.92 -9.17 -18.15
C TYR A 249 9.98 -8.07 -18.12
N HIS A 250 11.03 -8.25 -17.32
CA HIS A 250 12.12 -7.28 -17.23
C HIS A 250 12.80 -7.07 -18.59
N ARG A 251 13.06 -8.13 -19.36
CA ARG A 251 13.63 -8.04 -20.73
C ARG A 251 12.70 -7.36 -21.73
N GLU A 252 11.39 -7.57 -21.59
CA GLU A 252 10.36 -6.91 -22.41
C GLU A 252 10.08 -5.45 -21.97
N GLY A 253 10.92 -4.87 -21.12
CA GLY A 253 10.83 -3.48 -20.67
C GLY A 253 9.76 -3.21 -19.60
N TYR A 254 9.11 -4.25 -19.07
CA TYR A 254 8.14 -4.10 -17.98
C TYR A 254 8.86 -3.79 -16.68
N VAL A 255 8.28 -2.90 -15.88
CA VAL A 255 8.77 -2.66 -14.53
C VAL A 255 8.32 -3.81 -13.62
N THR A 256 9.25 -4.36 -12.85
CA THR A 256 9.03 -5.56 -12.05
C THR A 256 9.11 -5.28 -10.55
N ALA A 257 8.23 -5.93 -9.79
CA ALA A 257 8.23 -5.89 -8.34
C ALA A 257 7.82 -7.26 -7.79
N ILE A 258 8.34 -7.60 -6.61
CA ILE A 258 7.94 -8.78 -5.84
C ILE A 258 7.46 -8.26 -4.50
N MET A 259 6.31 -8.75 -4.02
CA MET A 259 5.80 -8.45 -2.69
C MET A 259 5.45 -9.77 -2.02
N GLU A 260 5.94 -9.97 -0.81
CA GLU A 260 5.71 -11.15 0.02
C GLU A 260 5.01 -10.71 1.30
N ASP A 261 4.32 -11.64 1.95
CA ASP A 261 3.55 -11.40 3.17
C ASP A 261 4.44 -11.46 4.43
N GLU A 262 5.26 -12.50 4.57
CA GLU A 262 6.06 -12.79 5.75
C GLU A 262 7.56 -12.90 5.43
N PRO A 263 8.43 -12.10 6.07
CA PRO A 263 9.85 -12.20 5.79
C PRO A 263 10.52 -13.52 6.21
N ASP A 264 10.14 -14.15 7.31
CA ASP A 264 10.87 -15.35 7.78
C ASP A 264 10.44 -16.63 7.05
N PHE A 265 9.22 -16.68 6.54
CA PHE A 265 8.63 -17.81 5.82
C PHE A 265 8.36 -17.52 4.33
N SER A 266 9.03 -16.51 3.77
CA SER A 266 8.86 -16.12 2.37
C SER A 266 9.18 -17.26 1.40
N THR A 267 8.42 -17.33 0.30
CA THR A 267 8.53 -18.31 -0.79
C THR A 267 9.98 -18.54 -1.26
N PHE A 268 10.77 -17.46 -1.26
CA PHE A 268 12.13 -17.43 -1.78
C PHE A 268 13.22 -17.62 -0.73
N ASN A 269 12.90 -17.47 0.57
CA ASN A 269 13.89 -17.46 1.64
C ASN A 269 13.66 -18.57 2.69
N PHE A 270 12.49 -19.21 2.73
CA PHE A 270 12.26 -20.35 3.61
C PHE A 270 13.13 -21.54 3.19
N GLU A 271 14.05 -21.94 4.07
CA GLU A 271 15.07 -23.00 3.84
C GLU A 271 15.96 -22.78 2.60
N LYS A 272 16.05 -21.54 2.12
CA LYS A 272 16.78 -21.16 0.89
C LYS A 272 17.62 -19.92 1.14
N ILE A 273 18.71 -19.78 0.39
CA ILE A 273 19.55 -18.56 0.38
C ILE A 273 18.77 -17.35 -0.14
N GLY A 274 17.81 -17.59 -1.05
CA GLY A 274 17.11 -16.54 -1.79
C GLY A 274 17.93 -15.99 -2.94
N PHE A 275 17.88 -14.68 -3.12
CA PHE A 275 18.55 -13.97 -4.19
C PHE A 275 19.85 -13.32 -3.71
N VAL A 276 20.96 -13.49 -4.41
CA VAL A 276 22.22 -12.80 -4.10
C VAL A 276 22.15 -11.37 -4.67
N HIS A 277 21.68 -11.23 -5.89
CA HIS A 277 21.41 -9.94 -6.55
C HIS A 277 19.92 -9.60 -6.50
N GLN A 278 19.58 -8.31 -6.55
CA GLN A 278 18.18 -7.90 -6.51
C GLN A 278 17.43 -8.45 -7.74
N PRO A 279 16.34 -9.23 -7.56
CA PRO A 279 15.73 -9.98 -8.65
C PRO A 279 14.78 -9.16 -9.55
N VAL A 280 14.32 -8.00 -9.06
CA VAL A 280 13.30 -7.14 -9.70
C VAL A 280 13.59 -5.66 -9.44
N ASP A 281 12.92 -4.75 -10.14
CA ASP A 281 13.17 -3.30 -10.01
C ASP A 281 12.84 -2.76 -8.60
N TYR A 282 11.78 -3.28 -7.97
CA TYR A 282 11.41 -2.93 -6.59
C TYR A 282 11.30 -4.19 -5.72
N TYR A 283 12.19 -4.30 -4.74
CA TYR A 283 12.30 -5.49 -3.89
C TYR A 283 12.25 -5.11 -2.39
N PRO A 284 11.10 -5.27 -1.72
CA PRO A 284 10.84 -4.75 -0.38
C PRO A 284 11.52 -5.53 0.77
N ARG A 285 12.21 -6.63 0.45
CA ARG A 285 12.88 -7.53 1.42
C ARG A 285 13.64 -6.81 2.54
N PRO A 286 14.51 -5.81 2.29
CA PRO A 286 15.21 -5.11 3.37
C PRO A 286 14.27 -4.45 4.38
N SER A 287 13.22 -3.81 3.88
CA SER A 287 12.22 -3.12 4.71
C SER A 287 11.32 -4.09 5.46
N MET A 288 11.02 -5.25 4.87
CA MET A 288 10.21 -6.30 5.50
C MET A 288 10.96 -6.89 6.69
N ILE A 289 12.21 -7.32 6.50
CA ILE A 289 13.07 -7.85 7.56
C ILE A 289 13.25 -6.80 8.66
N PHE A 290 13.57 -5.57 8.27
CA PHE A 290 13.73 -4.47 9.21
C PHE A 290 12.46 -4.24 10.04
N GLY A 291 11.31 -4.08 9.38
CA GLY A 291 10.03 -3.84 10.02
C GLY A 291 9.65 -4.97 10.97
N TYR A 292 9.83 -6.22 10.54
CA TYR A 292 9.49 -7.40 11.32
C TYR A 292 10.30 -7.53 12.61
N HIS A 293 11.61 -7.34 12.56
CA HIS A 293 12.46 -7.51 13.74
C HIS A 293 12.64 -6.25 14.60
N LYS A 294 12.40 -5.05 14.06
CA LYS A 294 12.67 -3.78 14.77
C LYS A 294 11.42 -3.00 15.17
N LEU A 295 10.28 -3.27 14.54
CA LEU A 295 9.01 -2.65 14.92
C LEU A 295 8.20 -3.64 15.75
N ALA A 296 7.51 -3.12 16.77
CA ALA A 296 6.62 -3.94 17.57
C ALA A 296 5.43 -4.37 16.69
N THR A 297 5.34 -5.66 16.38
CA THR A 297 4.23 -6.22 15.64
C THR A 297 3.05 -6.45 16.59
N LYS A 298 1.87 -5.95 16.22
CA LYS A 298 0.60 -6.37 16.85
C LYS A 298 0.01 -7.45 15.97
N LYS A 299 0.00 -8.69 16.45
CA LYS A 299 -0.64 -9.81 15.75
C LYS A 299 -2.16 -9.61 15.75
N ARG A 300 -2.78 -9.65 14.58
CA ARG A 300 -4.23 -9.77 14.41
C ARG A 300 -4.51 -10.98 13.52
N ASP A 301 -5.35 -11.88 14.01
CA ASP A 301 -5.92 -13.02 13.28
C ASP A 301 -4.92 -13.88 12.49
N SER A 302 -4.00 -14.56 13.17
CA SER A 302 -3.20 -15.71 12.66
C SER A 302 -2.37 -15.52 11.37
N ALA A 303 -2.49 -14.39 10.68
CA ALA A 303 -1.79 -14.00 9.49
C ALA A 303 -0.81 -12.88 9.85
N PHE A 304 0.44 -13.07 9.49
CA PHE A 304 1.51 -12.13 9.79
C PHE A 304 1.34 -10.90 8.89
N THR A 305 0.75 -9.85 9.45
CA THR A 305 0.74 -8.54 8.80
C THR A 305 2.01 -7.81 9.22
N LEU A 306 2.83 -7.41 8.23
CA LEU A 306 3.96 -6.50 8.44
C LEU A 306 3.49 -5.36 9.34
N SER A 307 4.34 -5.05 10.33
CA SER A 307 4.19 -3.95 11.29
C SER A 307 3.34 -2.83 10.72
N CYS A 308 2.31 -2.44 11.46
CA CYS A 308 1.40 -1.33 11.23
C CYS A 308 2.07 -0.06 10.68
N GLN A 309 2.50 -0.11 9.42
CA GLN A 309 2.72 1.05 8.60
C GLN A 309 1.35 1.74 8.61
N SER A 310 1.33 3.06 8.60
CA SER A 310 0.13 3.79 8.17
C SER A 310 -0.13 3.52 6.69
N ILE A 311 -0.30 2.24 6.33
CA ILE A 311 -1.04 1.77 5.19
C ILE A 311 -2.48 2.00 5.62
N ASP A 312 -2.89 3.26 5.45
CA ASP A 312 -4.27 3.56 5.07
C ASP A 312 -4.71 2.42 4.12
N PRO A 313 -5.86 1.76 4.28
CA PRO A 313 -6.33 0.73 3.34
C PRO A 313 -6.32 1.20 1.87
N VAL A 314 -6.19 2.50 1.63
CA VAL A 314 -5.94 3.14 0.33
C VAL A 314 -4.50 2.95 -0.20
N LYS A 315 -3.53 2.45 0.60
CA LYS A 315 -2.08 2.55 0.35
C LYS A 315 -1.29 1.30 -0.02
N MET A 316 -1.80 0.09 0.21
CA MET A 316 -1.32 -1.07 -0.56
C MET A 316 -1.80 -0.96 -2.02
N PRO A 317 -3.08 -0.53 -2.22
CA PRO A 317 -3.48 0.04 -3.48
C PRO A 317 -2.69 1.28 -3.85
N ALA A 318 -2.06 2.07 -2.97
CA ALA A 318 -1.19 3.20 -3.36
C ALA A 318 0.26 2.82 -3.66
N PHE A 319 0.81 1.71 -3.15
CA PHE A 319 2.05 1.16 -3.72
C PHE A 319 1.73 0.66 -5.12
N GLN A 320 0.67 -0.13 -5.30
CA GLN A 320 0.19 -0.59 -6.61
C GLN A 320 -0.31 0.57 -7.52
N LYS A 321 -0.96 1.60 -6.96
CA LYS A 321 -1.50 2.78 -7.68
C LYS A 321 -0.44 3.84 -7.85
N ASN A 322 0.58 3.99 -7.01
CA ASN A 322 1.72 4.86 -7.31
C ASN A 322 2.65 4.15 -8.29
N PHE A 323 2.81 2.83 -8.21
CA PHE A 323 3.44 2.02 -9.25
C PHE A 323 2.67 2.14 -10.58
N ALA A 324 1.33 2.06 -10.57
CA ALA A 324 0.49 2.26 -11.76
C ALA A 324 0.31 3.74 -12.20
N ARG A 325 0.40 4.72 -11.31
CA ARG A 325 0.23 6.17 -11.59
C ARG A 325 1.54 6.85 -11.97
N ALA A 326 2.67 6.34 -11.47
CA ALA A 326 4.00 6.77 -11.92
C ALA A 326 4.34 6.24 -13.31
N GLN A 327 3.57 5.29 -13.87
CA GLN A 327 3.97 4.57 -15.06
C GLN A 327 2.82 4.41 -16.05
N ARG A 328 2.86 5.20 -17.12
CA ARG A 328 2.16 4.93 -18.39
C ARG A 328 2.71 3.69 -19.12
N MET A 329 3.24 2.69 -18.41
CA MET A 329 4.00 1.59 -19.00
C MET A 329 3.61 0.26 -18.38
N LYS A 330 3.16 -0.63 -19.28
CA LYS A 330 3.12 -2.08 -19.22
C LYS A 330 3.58 -2.67 -17.88
N LEU A 331 2.61 -3.18 -17.11
CA LEU A 331 2.76 -3.52 -15.71
C LEU A 331 2.19 -4.92 -15.51
N CYS A 332 2.96 -5.83 -14.90
CA CYS A 332 2.48 -7.15 -14.50
C CYS A 332 2.82 -7.38 -13.03
N GLN A 333 1.80 -7.70 -12.23
CA GLN A 333 1.94 -8.07 -10.84
C GLN A 333 1.62 -9.56 -10.72
N GLN A 334 2.60 -10.35 -10.31
CA GLN A 334 2.37 -11.74 -9.94
C GLN A 334 2.06 -11.74 -8.45
N MET A 335 0.78 -11.95 -8.10
CA MET A 335 0.41 -12.38 -6.75
C MET A 335 0.65 -13.89 -6.73
N ILE A 336 1.66 -14.33 -5.97
CA ILE A 336 1.87 -15.75 -5.68
C ILE A 336 0.99 -16.12 -4.48
#